data_AF-A0A2K9MER8-F1
#
_entry.id   AF-A0A2K9MER8-F1
#
_cell.length_a   1.000
_cell.length_b   1.000
_cell.length_c   1.000
_cell.angle_alpha   90.00
_cell.angle_beta   90.00
_cell.angle_gamma   90.00
#
_symmetry.space_group_name_H-M   'P 1'
#
loop_
_entity.id
_entity.type
_entity.pdbx_description
1 polymer ?
#
loop_
_entity_poly.entity_id
_entity_poly.type
_entity_poly.pdbx_seq_one_letter_code
_entity_poly.pdbx_strand_id
1 'polypeptide(L)'
;MLERTDLPADVKALLFELADITVTVGGKILAIGRKLLDFALSLLRAFPGIALGIIVAYVLAGVIDAIPLLGKLLRRIMGPLLLAMGIAMGALKDFTADDFRARVDGFIDAFRALTEA
;
A
#
# COMPACT_ATOMS: atom_id res chain seq x y z
N MET A 1 -33.62 -7.82 -1.03
CA MET A 1 -33.83 -7.78 -2.50
C MET A 1 -34.03 -9.17 -3.10
N LEU A 2 -33.25 -10.19 -2.70
CA LEU A 2 -33.35 -11.58 -3.19
C LEU A 2 -34.66 -12.32 -2.82
N GLU A 3 -35.34 -11.89 -1.77
CA GLU A 3 -36.63 -12.48 -1.35
C GLU A 3 -37.73 -12.30 -2.41
N ARG A 4 -37.67 -11.20 -3.17
CA ARG A 4 -38.69 -10.78 -4.14
C ARG A 4 -38.47 -11.34 -5.55
N THR A 5 -37.53 -12.26 -5.73
CA THR A 5 -37.20 -12.86 -7.03
C THR A 5 -38.00 -14.14 -7.26
N ASP A 6 -38.40 -14.46 -8.49
CA ASP A 6 -39.12 -15.70 -8.85
C ASP A 6 -38.22 -16.96 -8.87
N LEU A 7 -37.20 -17.00 -8.00
CA LEU A 7 -36.31 -18.14 -7.88
C LEU A 7 -36.90 -19.22 -6.96
N PRO A 8 -36.62 -20.51 -7.25
CA PRO A 8 -36.91 -21.60 -6.33
C PRO A 8 -36.30 -21.37 -4.95
N ALA A 9 -36.98 -21.81 -3.89
CA ALA A 9 -36.56 -21.59 -2.51
C ALA A 9 -35.13 -22.08 -2.23
N ASP A 10 -34.75 -23.24 -2.78
CA ASP A 10 -33.42 -23.82 -2.60
C ASP A 10 -32.31 -22.93 -3.19
N VAL A 11 -32.58 -22.32 -4.36
CA VAL A 11 -31.64 -21.39 -4.99
C VAL A 11 -31.51 -20.12 -4.16
N LYS A 12 -32.61 -19.62 -3.59
CA LYS A 12 -32.57 -18.46 -2.68
C LYS A 12 -31.75 -18.77 -1.42
N ALA A 13 -31.94 -19.95 -0.83
CA ALA A 13 -31.19 -20.35 0.37
C ALA A 13 -29.68 -20.40 0.09
N LEU A 14 -29.28 -21.00 -1.04
CA LEU A 14 -27.88 -21.08 -1.43
C LEU A 14 -27.25 -19.71 -1.74
N LEU A 15 -28.01 -18.79 -2.35
CA LEU A 15 -27.57 -17.40 -2.56
C LEU A 15 -27.43 -16.62 -1.25
N PHE A 16 -28.33 -16.85 -0.28
CA PHE A 16 -28.22 -16.25 1.05
C PHE A 16 -26.99 -16.75 1.79
N GLU A 17 -26.72 -18.05 1.77
CA GLU A 17 -25.53 -18.65 2.38
C GLU A 17 -24.24 -18.11 1.72
N LEU A 18 -24.21 -18.04 0.39
CA LEU A 18 -23.08 -17.46 -0.32
C LEU A 18 -22.86 -15.97 0.02
N ALA A 19 -23.94 -15.20 0.14
CA ALA A 19 -23.87 -13.81 0.54
C ALA A 19 -23.34 -13.66 1.97
N ASP A 20 -23.78 -14.50 2.91
CA ASP A 20 -23.32 -14.49 4.30
C ASP A 20 -21.82 -14.83 4.41
N ILE A 21 -21.37 -15.85 3.68
CA ILE A 21 -19.94 -16.19 3.55
C ILE A 21 -19.17 -14.99 2.98
N THR A 22 -19.67 -14.38 1.91
CA THR A 22 -19.02 -13.24 1.24
C THR A 22 -18.91 -12.05 2.17
N VAL A 23 -19.95 -11.72 2.94
CA VAL A 23 -19.92 -10.63 3.94
C VAL A 23 -18.94 -10.94 5.05
N THR A 24 -18.92 -12.19 5.54
CA THR A 24 -18.00 -12.62 6.59
C THR A 24 -16.54 -12.53 6.15
N VAL A 25 -16.22 -13.05 4.96
CA VAL A 25 -14.86 -13.00 4.40
C VAL A 25 -14.48 -11.55 4.05
N GLY A 26 -15.38 -10.81 3.42
CA GLY A 26 -15.17 -9.41 3.05
C GLY A 26 -14.90 -8.53 4.27
N GLY A 27 -15.62 -8.73 5.37
CA GLY A 27 -15.38 -8.03 6.64
C GLY A 27 -13.97 -8.27 7.18
N LYS A 28 -13.49 -9.53 7.15
CA LYS A 28 -12.13 -9.88 7.57
C LYS A 28 -11.07 -9.25 6.66
N ILE A 29 -11.26 -9.31 5.34
CA ILE A 29 -10.34 -8.70 4.36
C ILE A 29 -10.28 -7.19 4.57
N LEU A 30 -11.42 -6.53 4.77
CA LEU A 30 -11.47 -5.08 4.98
C LEU A 30 -10.79 -4.67 6.29
N ALA A 31 -10.94 -5.46 7.36
CA ALA A 31 -10.24 -5.24 8.61
C ALA A 31 -8.72 -5.33 8.44
N ILE A 32 -8.22 -6.33 7.71
CA ILE A 32 -6.79 -6.46 7.38
C ILE A 32 -6.33 -5.29 6.51
N GLY A 33 -7.10 -4.94 5.47
CA GLY A 33 -6.79 -3.83 4.57
C GLY A 33 -6.67 -2.49 5.29
N ARG A 34 -7.53 -2.23 6.28
CA ARG A 34 -7.45 -1.03 7.12
C ARG A 34 -6.15 -0.99 7.91
N LYS A 35 -5.77 -2.09 8.57
CA LYS A 35 -4.49 -2.18 9.31
C LYS A 35 -3.29 -1.94 8.40
N LEU A 36 -3.30 -2.52 7.19
CA LEU A 36 -2.23 -2.30 6.20
C LEU A 36 -2.15 -0.84 5.73
N LEU A 37 -3.30 -0.20 5.50
CA LEU A 37 -3.34 1.20 5.08
C LEU A 37 -2.84 2.14 6.19
N ASP A 38 -3.28 1.90 7.43
CA ASP A 38 -2.83 2.70 8.58
C ASP A 38 -1.32 2.57 8.78
N PHE A 39 -0.77 1.35 8.63
CA PHE A 39 0.68 1.11 8.65
C PHE A 39 1.41 1.81 7.50
N ALA A 40 0.89 1.75 6.28
CA ALA A 40 1.50 2.42 5.13
C ALA A 40 1.51 3.95 5.31
N LEU A 41 0.40 4.52 5.81
CA LEU A 41 0.31 5.95 6.08
C LEU A 41 1.22 6.38 7.23
N SER A 42 1.38 5.55 8.27
CA SER A 42 2.32 5.84 9.36
C SER A 42 3.77 5.83 8.88
N LEU A 43 4.15 4.89 8.01
CA LEU A 43 5.46 4.89 7.34
C LEU A 43 5.70 6.15 6.51
N LEU A 44 4.72 6.56 5.69
CA LEU A 44 4.84 7.77 4.86
C LEU A 44 5.03 9.04 5.71
N ARG A 45 4.37 9.11 6.88
CA ARG A 45 4.53 10.22 7.82
C ARG A 45 5.86 10.16 8.57
N ALA A 46 6.34 8.97 8.90
CA ALA A 46 7.60 8.76 9.60
C ALA A 46 8.83 9.02 8.72
N PHE A 47 8.77 8.70 7.42
CA PHE A 47 9.92 8.76 6.49
C PHE A 47 9.56 9.45 5.14
N PRO A 48 9.30 10.77 5.13
CA PRO A 48 8.86 11.53 3.98
C PRO A 48 9.98 11.74 2.96
N GLY A 49 11.25 11.75 3.39
CA GLY A 49 12.41 11.74 2.50
C GLY A 49 12.42 10.48 1.66
N ILE A 50 12.27 9.29 2.27
CA ILE A 50 12.11 8.02 1.56
C ILE A 50 10.90 8.07 0.63
N ALA A 51 9.75 8.53 1.12
CA ALA A 51 8.53 8.63 0.30
C ALA A 51 8.73 9.51 -0.94
N LEU A 52 9.32 10.70 -0.77
CA LEU A 52 9.67 11.58 -1.88
C LEU A 52 10.71 10.96 -2.82
N GLY A 53 11.71 10.27 -2.27
CA GLY A 53 12.72 9.55 -3.03
C GLY A 53 12.11 8.49 -3.96
N ILE A 54 11.14 7.72 -3.44
CA ILE A 54 10.37 6.76 -4.23
C ILE A 54 9.58 7.49 -5.33
N ILE A 55 8.86 8.56 -5.01
CA ILE A 55 8.08 9.33 -5.99
C ILE A 55 8.99 9.83 -7.12
N VAL A 56 10.12 10.46 -6.78
CA VAL A 56 11.10 10.95 -7.76
C VAL A 56 11.62 9.81 -8.63
N ALA A 57 11.97 8.67 -8.04
CA ALA A 57 12.42 7.49 -8.79
C ALA A 57 11.37 7.00 -9.80
N TYR A 58 10.09 6.95 -9.40
CA TYR A 58 9.00 6.58 -10.29
C TYR A 58 8.76 7.60 -11.41
N VAL A 59 8.86 8.90 -11.10
CA VAL A 59 8.76 9.96 -12.12
C VAL A 59 9.89 9.82 -13.15
N LEU A 60 11.13 9.65 -12.70
CA LEU A 60 12.28 9.44 -13.59
C LEU A 60 12.16 8.14 -14.41
N ALA A 61 11.68 7.06 -13.79
CA ALA A 61 11.41 5.81 -14.51
C ALA A 61 10.32 5.99 -15.58
N GLY A 62 9.28 6.79 -15.28
CA GLY A 62 8.24 7.16 -16.24
C GLY A 62 8.76 7.97 -17.43
N VAL A 63 9.76 8.84 -17.22
CA VAL A 63 10.45 9.53 -18.32
C VAL A 63 11.18 8.54 -19.23
N ILE A 64 11.82 7.51 -18.66
CA ILE A 64 12.48 6.46 -19.44
C ILE A 64 11.46 5.66 -20.26
N ASP A 65 10.28 5.37 -19.70
CA ASP A 65 9.19 4.67 -20.40
C ASP A 65 8.67 5.42 -21.64
N ALA A 66 8.79 6.75 -21.65
CA ALA A 66 8.34 7.57 -22.78
C ALA A 66 9.15 7.32 -24.06
N ILE A 67 10.31 6.65 -23.98
CA ILE A 67 11.15 6.31 -25.13
C ILE A 67 10.64 4.99 -25.76
N PRO A 68 10.05 5.01 -26.97
CA PRO A 68 9.57 3.80 -27.63
C PRO A 68 10.72 2.82 -27.92
N LEU A 69 10.45 1.52 -27.78
CA LEU A 69 11.40 0.38 -27.87
C LEU A 69 12.51 0.39 -26.79
N LEU A 70 13.38 1.39 -26.75
CA LEU A 70 14.56 1.43 -25.88
C LEU A 70 14.20 1.66 -24.41
N GLY A 71 13.14 2.43 -24.13
CA GLY A 71 12.71 2.75 -22.77
C GLY A 71 12.34 1.51 -21.96
N LYS A 72 11.65 0.54 -22.57
CA LYS A 72 11.24 -0.70 -21.88
C LYS A 72 12.42 -1.59 -21.51
N LEU A 73 13.39 -1.73 -22.42
CA LEU A 73 14.60 -2.53 -22.16
C LEU A 73 15.47 -1.84 -21.10
N LEU A 74 15.65 -0.53 -21.23
CA LEU A 74 16.45 0.26 -20.30
C LEU A 74 15.82 0.32 -18.90
N ARG A 75 14.50 0.43 -18.80
CA ARG A 75 13.77 0.41 -17.52
C ARG A 75 13.97 -0.89 -16.74
N ARG A 76 14.14 -2.04 -17.39
CA ARG A 76 14.35 -3.31 -16.67
C ARG A 76 15.60 -3.27 -15.78
N ILE A 77 16.61 -2.51 -16.20
CA ILE A 77 17.88 -2.34 -15.48
C ILE A 77 17.84 -1.06 -14.64
N MET A 78 17.45 0.07 -15.24
CA MET A 78 17.48 1.38 -14.60
C MET A 78 16.37 1.56 -13.56
N GLY A 79 15.20 0.93 -13.72
CA GLY A 79 14.07 1.08 -12.80
C GLY A 79 14.41 0.69 -11.36
N PRO A 80 14.92 -0.54 -11.10
CA PRO A 80 15.37 -0.93 -9.78
C PRO A 80 16.50 -0.05 -9.22
N LEU A 81 17.43 0.41 -10.07
CA LEU A 81 18.52 1.30 -9.67
C LEU A 81 18.02 2.69 -9.27
N LEU A 82 17.12 3.27 -10.06
CA LEU A 82 16.47 4.55 -9.74
C LEU A 82 15.68 4.45 -8.44
N LEU A 83 14.93 3.36 -8.24
CA LEU A 83 14.18 3.14 -7.00
C LEU A 83 15.11 2.99 -5.80
N ALA A 84 16.15 2.16 -5.91
CA ALA A 84 17.14 1.99 -4.85
C ALA A 84 17.84 3.31 -4.51
N MET A 85 18.24 4.08 -5.53
CA MET A 85 18.87 5.39 -5.35
C MET A 85 17.91 6.40 -4.72
N GLY A 86 16.65 6.45 -5.16
CA GLY A 86 15.62 7.31 -4.58
C GLY A 86 15.39 7.01 -3.11
N ILE A 87 15.25 5.72 -2.76
CA ILE A 87 15.14 5.27 -1.37
C ILE A 87 16.37 5.66 -0.58
N ALA A 88 17.58 5.40 -1.09
CA ALA A 88 18.83 5.69 -0.38
C ALA A 88 19.01 7.19 -0.10
N MET A 89 18.80 8.04 -1.11
CA MET A 89 18.87 9.50 -0.97
C MET A 89 17.80 10.04 -0.03
N GLY A 90 16.58 9.48 -0.12
CA GLY A 90 15.48 9.81 0.77
C GLY A 90 15.76 9.43 2.22
N ALA A 91 16.31 8.23 2.44
CA ALA A 91 16.71 7.74 3.76
C ALA A 91 17.81 8.61 4.36
N LEU A 92 18.82 8.98 3.57
CA LEU A 92 19.87 9.88 4.02
C LEU A 92 19.28 11.21 4.49
N LYS A 93 18.33 11.79 3.73
CA LYS A 93 17.65 13.03 4.11
C LYS A 93 16.86 12.90 5.41
N ASP A 94 16.12 11.79 5.57
CA ASP A 94 15.36 11.53 6.80
C ASP A 94 16.27 11.31 8.00
N PHE A 95 17.40 10.62 7.84
CA PHE A 95 18.35 10.34 8.94
C PHE A 95 19.07 11.58 9.43
N THR A 96 19.31 12.54 8.54
CA THR A 96 19.95 13.81 8.90
C THR A 96 18.97 14.84 9.45
N ALA A 97 17.67 14.55 9.51
CA ALA A 97 16.67 15.47 10.02
C ALA A 97 16.70 15.53 11.55
N ASP A 98 16.60 16.74 12.12
CA ASP A 98 16.69 16.96 13.57
C ASP A 98 15.56 16.25 14.35
N ASP A 99 14.41 16.04 13.71
CA ASP A 99 13.22 15.42 14.28
C ASP A 99 13.15 13.89 14.06
N PHE A 100 14.17 13.28 13.45
CA PHE A 100 14.17 11.87 13.06
C PHE A 100 13.80 10.93 14.20
N ARG A 101 14.43 11.09 15.37
CA ARG A 101 14.16 10.24 16.54
C ARG A 101 12.69 10.33 16.98
N ALA A 102 12.15 11.54 17.09
CA ALA A 102 10.77 11.74 17.51
C ALA A 102 9.77 11.08 16.55
N ARG A 103 10.09 11.08 15.25
CA ARG A 103 9.27 10.42 14.21
C ARG A 103 9.34 8.90 14.28
N VAL A 104 10.53 8.35 14.55
CA VAL A 104 10.73 6.91 14.76
C VAL A 104 9.98 6.45 16.00
N ASP A 105 10.04 7.21 17.10
CA ASP A 105 9.31 6.90 18.32
C ASP A 105 7.80 6.92 18.07
N GLY A 106 7.29 7.98 17.41
CA GLY A 106 5.88 8.06 17.02
C GLY A 106 5.42 6.94 16.08
N PHE A 107 6.30 6.45 15.20
CA PHE A 107 6.04 5.29 14.36
C PHE A 107 5.95 3.99 15.17
N ILE A 108 6.87 3.77 16.11
CA ILE A 108 6.87 2.59 16.99
C ILE A 108 5.58 2.54 17.81
N ASP A 109 5.15 3.68 18.36
CA ASP A 109 3.92 3.77 19.14
C ASP A 109 2.68 3.48 18.27
N ALA A 110 2.63 4.04 17.06
CA ALA A 110 1.57 3.73 16.10
C ALA A 110 1.54 2.25 15.71
N PHE A 111 2.72 1.62 15.56
CA PHE A 111 2.82 0.20 15.23
C PHE A 111 2.36 -0.70 16.37
N ARG A 112 2.74 -0.39 17.62
CA ARG A 112 2.27 -1.13 18.81
C ARG A 112 0.74 -1.11 18.92
N ALA A 113 0.13 0.06 18.71
CA ALA A 113 -1.32 0.20 18.71
C ALA A 113 -2.01 -0.68 17.64
N LEU A 114 -1.36 -0.90 16.49
CA LEU A 114 -1.89 -1.77 15.43
C LEU A 114 -1.76 -3.27 15.74
N THR A 115 -0.76 -3.66 16.54
CA THR A 115 -0.55 -5.06 16.95
C THR A 115 -1.39 -5.47 18.16
N GLU A 116 -1.78 -4.52 19.01
CA GLU A 116 -2.62 -4.75 20.19
C GLU A 116 -4.13 -4.71 19.88
N ALA A 117 -4.51 -4.21 18.69
CA ALA A 117 -5.87 -4.20 18.14
C ALA A 117 -6.11 -5.38 17.18
#